data_AF-F1T3X5-F1
#
_entry.id   AF-F1T3X5-F1
#
_cell.length_a   1.000
_cell.length_b   1.000
_cell.length_c   1.000
_cell.angle_alpha   90.00
_cell.angle_beta   90.00
_cell.angle_gamma   90.00
#
_symmetry.space_group_name_H-M   'P 1'
#
loop_
_entity.id
_entity.type
_entity.pdbx_description
1 polymer ?
#
loop_
_entity_poly.entity_id
_entity_poly.type
_entity_poly.pdbx_seq_one_letter_code
_entity_poly.pdbx_strand_id
1 'polypeptide(L)'
;MHHTKGTSPYTSHVSIKTVATLILVVLCLAFCIFATWTYTHRLSPAQQAANAREQAAAAANEAQIAAKQLQTEKLTTAASQYQDALKNPSEYVSHDFAVTKISYAVIDITGDKIPEMLMKIEYEKAMSEIYIFSSLGKQGDMTVTDKPLYEGHATIGDDTTGFQIGKEPNKLLQNEYPSNSQTITSTMYKLSNGKLIRKQQWTYIKNHAPEPLSSNHWRLASEIKFVDTNDTSLLDDMVKN
;
A
#
# COMPACT_ATOMS: atom_id res chain seq x y z
N MET A 1 -97.09 43.76 -52.62
CA MET A 1 -96.50 42.45 -52.28
C MET A 1 -95.09 42.69 -51.77
N HIS A 2 -94.87 42.52 -50.47
CA HIS A 2 -93.59 42.76 -49.79
C HIS A 2 -92.72 41.50 -49.79
N HIS A 3 -91.42 41.70 -50.04
CA HIS A 3 -90.36 40.71 -49.88
C HIS A 3 -90.18 40.30 -48.40
N THR A 4 -89.99 39.00 -48.16
CA THR A 4 -89.26 38.49 -47.00
C THR A 4 -88.14 37.59 -47.47
N LYS A 5 -86.89 37.96 -47.10
CA LYS A 5 -85.72 37.08 -47.11
C LYS A 5 -85.16 37.05 -45.69
N GLY A 6 -85.40 35.95 -44.99
CA GLY A 6 -84.48 35.40 -43.99
C GLY A 6 -83.92 34.10 -44.59
N THR A 7 -82.73 33.60 -44.29
CA THR A 7 -81.95 33.69 -43.05
C THR A 7 -80.46 33.39 -43.32
N SER A 8 -79.64 33.95 -42.45
CA SER A 8 -78.18 33.84 -42.24
C SER A 8 -77.54 32.44 -42.42
N PRO A 9 -76.23 32.41 -42.77
CA PRO A 9 -75.27 31.50 -42.15
C PRO A 9 -74.25 32.28 -41.31
N TYR A 10 -74.26 32.08 -40.00
CA TYR A 10 -73.09 32.35 -39.16
C TYR A 10 -72.11 31.18 -39.34
N THR A 11 -71.22 31.28 -40.32
CA THR A 11 -69.94 30.57 -40.29
C THR A 11 -68.90 31.55 -39.77
N SER A 12 -68.54 31.42 -38.49
CA SER A 12 -67.39 32.12 -37.92
C SER A 12 -66.12 31.57 -38.59
N HIS A 13 -65.77 32.14 -39.74
CA HIS A 13 -64.47 31.91 -40.37
C HIS A 13 -63.42 32.57 -39.47
N VAL A 14 -62.89 31.82 -38.50
CA VAL A 14 -61.65 32.19 -37.84
C VAL A 14 -60.61 32.22 -38.96
N SER A 15 -60.19 33.42 -39.32
CA SER A 15 -59.21 33.63 -40.38
C SER A 15 -57.95 32.82 -40.08
N ILE A 16 -57.35 32.22 -41.12
CA ILE A 16 -56.04 31.55 -41.03
C ILE A 16 -55.01 32.47 -40.36
N LYS A 17 -55.16 33.80 -40.53
CA LYS A 17 -54.33 34.79 -39.83
C LYS A 17 -54.52 34.69 -38.32
N THR A 18 -55.75 34.58 -37.82
CA THR A 18 -56.05 34.46 -36.38
C THR A 18 -55.52 33.17 -35.78
N VAL A 19 -55.59 32.05 -36.52
CA VAL A 19 -55.00 30.76 -36.09
C VAL A 19 -53.48 30.83 -36.06
N ALA A 20 -52.86 31.43 -37.08
CA ALA A 20 -51.41 31.64 -37.12
C ALA A 20 -50.94 32.53 -35.97
N THR A 21 -51.68 33.61 -35.65
CA THR A 21 -51.36 34.47 -34.50
C THR A 21 -51.46 33.70 -33.19
N LEU A 22 -52.46 32.82 -33.03
CA LEU A 22 -52.63 32.03 -31.80
C LEU A 22 -51.47 31.03 -31.62
N ILE A 23 -51.06 30.34 -32.69
CA ILE A 23 -49.91 29.41 -32.67
C ILE A 23 -48.62 30.17 -32.35
N LEU A 24 -48.42 31.35 -32.93
CA LEU A 24 -47.26 32.20 -32.66
C LEU A 24 -47.21 32.61 -31.18
N VAL A 25 -48.34 33.03 -30.61
CA VAL A 25 -48.45 33.43 -29.20
C VAL A 25 -48.15 32.26 -28.26
N VAL A 26 -48.67 31.06 -28.56
CA VAL A 26 -48.40 29.86 -27.76
C VAL A 26 -46.92 29.46 -27.81
N LEU A 27 -46.29 29.54 -28.99
CA LEU A 27 -44.85 29.27 -29.14
C LEU A 27 -44.01 30.31 -28.38
N CYS A 28 -44.37 31.59 -28.43
CA CYS A 28 -43.71 32.63 -27.65
C CYS A 28 -43.84 32.38 -26.14
N LEU A 29 -45.01 31.99 -25.65
CA LEU A 29 -45.23 31.68 -24.24
C LEU A 29 -44.42 30.45 -23.79
N ALA A 30 -44.42 29.37 -24.58
CA ALA A 30 -43.62 28.18 -24.32
C ALA A 30 -42.12 28.49 -24.29
N PHE A 31 -41.65 29.33 -25.22
CA PHE A 31 -40.27 29.79 -25.25
C PHE A 31 -39.92 30.65 -24.04
N CYS A 32 -40.80 31.57 -23.63
CA CYS A 32 -40.62 32.39 -22.43
C CYS A 32 -40.56 31.52 -21.16
N ILE A 33 -41.43 30.51 -21.02
CA ILE A 33 -41.42 29.61 -19.86
C ILE A 33 -40.11 28.80 -19.82
N PHE A 34 -39.68 28.24 -20.96
CA PHE A 34 -38.45 27.47 -21.03
C PHE A 34 -37.19 28.33 -20.78
N ALA A 35 -37.16 29.55 -21.33
CA ALA A 35 -36.10 30.53 -21.07
C ALA A 35 -36.04 30.93 -19.59
N THR A 36 -37.21 31.10 -18.95
CA THR A 36 -37.28 31.44 -17.52
C THR A 36 -36.80 30.26 -16.66
N TRP A 37 -37.23 29.03 -16.98
CA TRP A 37 -36.84 27.82 -16.27
C TRP A 37 -35.33 27.55 -16.37
N THR A 38 -34.75 27.71 -17.56
CA THR A 38 -33.30 27.57 -17.79
C THR A 38 -32.50 28.70 -17.12
N TYR A 39 -33.05 29.91 -17.02
CA TYR A 39 -32.44 31.02 -16.30
C TYR A 39 -32.48 30.82 -14.78
N THR A 40 -33.59 30.34 -14.23
CA THR A 40 -33.75 30.09 -12.77
C THR A 40 -33.03 28.83 -12.29
N HIS A 41 -32.79 27.85 -13.16
CA HIS A 41 -32.07 26.61 -12.81
C HIS A 41 -30.61 26.56 -13.27
N ARG A 42 -30.11 27.62 -13.90
CA ARG A 42 -28.66 27.80 -14.05
C ARG A 42 -28.09 28.13 -12.67
N LEU A 43 -27.42 27.13 -12.07
CA LEU A 43 -26.53 27.37 -10.94
C LEU A 43 -25.56 28.50 -11.32
N SER A 44 -25.41 29.47 -10.43
CA SER A 44 -24.37 30.49 -10.60
C SER A 44 -23.00 29.81 -10.70
N PRO A 45 -22.00 30.43 -11.35
CA PRO A 45 -20.65 29.87 -11.42
C PRO A 45 -20.07 29.48 -10.06
N ALA A 46 -20.42 30.23 -9.00
CA ALA A 46 -20.03 29.92 -7.63
C ALA A 46 -20.70 28.63 -7.10
N GLN A 47 -21.98 28.40 -7.39
CA GLN A 47 -22.69 27.18 -7.02
C GLN A 47 -22.22 25.96 -7.83
N GLN A 48 -21.90 26.14 -9.12
CA GLN A 48 -21.30 25.08 -9.94
C GLN A 48 -19.92 24.68 -9.40
N ALA A 49 -19.09 25.66 -9.02
CA ALA A 49 -17.79 25.40 -8.41
C ALA A 49 -17.90 24.74 -7.03
N ALA A 50 -18.90 25.11 -6.22
CA ALA A 50 -19.16 24.47 -4.93
C ALA A 50 -19.59 23.00 -5.10
N ASN A 51 -20.55 22.74 -5.98
CA ASN A 51 -20.99 21.36 -6.28
C ASN A 51 -19.86 20.49 -6.86
N ALA A 52 -19.02 21.04 -7.73
CA ALA A 52 -17.86 20.32 -8.27
C ALA A 52 -16.83 19.98 -7.18
N ARG A 53 -16.61 20.87 -6.21
CA ARG A 53 -15.74 20.61 -5.05
C ARG A 53 -16.32 19.54 -4.13
N GLU A 54 -17.62 19.57 -3.88
CA GLU A 54 -18.31 18.54 -3.08
C GLU A 54 -18.24 17.16 -3.75
N GLN A 55 -18.47 17.09 -5.06
CA GLN A 55 -18.34 15.85 -5.83
C GLN A 55 -16.89 15.33 -5.83
N ALA A 56 -15.91 16.23 -5.99
CA ALA A 56 -14.49 15.86 -5.91
C ALA A 56 -14.11 15.35 -4.51
N ALA A 57 -14.63 15.98 -3.45
CA ALA A 57 -14.41 15.54 -2.08
C ALA A 57 -15.07 14.19 -1.77
N ALA A 58 -16.29 13.95 -2.27
CA ALA A 58 -16.98 12.67 -2.14
C ALA A 58 -16.21 11.54 -2.87
N ALA A 59 -15.79 11.78 -4.12
CA ALA A 59 -15.00 10.82 -4.88
C ALA A 59 -13.63 10.54 -4.23
N ALA A 60 -12.98 11.56 -3.66
CA ALA A 60 -11.74 11.39 -2.91
C ALA A 60 -11.95 10.55 -1.64
N ASN A 61 -13.06 10.74 -0.93
CA ASN A 61 -13.41 9.96 0.25
C ASN A 61 -13.71 8.49 -0.12
N GLU A 62 -14.48 8.24 -1.18
CA GLU A 62 -14.74 6.89 -1.69
C GLU A 62 -13.44 6.19 -2.11
N ALA A 63 -12.54 6.89 -2.81
CA ALA A 63 -11.23 6.37 -3.18
C ALA A 63 -10.36 6.05 -1.96
N GLN A 64 -10.41 6.88 -0.91
CA GLN A 64 -9.70 6.62 0.34
C GLN A 64 -10.24 5.38 1.07
N ILE A 65 -11.56 5.21 1.12
CA ILE A 65 -12.21 4.03 1.71
C ILE A 65 -11.81 2.77 0.94
N ALA A 66 -11.90 2.78 -0.39
CA ALA A 66 -11.52 1.65 -1.24
C ALA A 66 -10.02 1.32 -1.10
N ALA A 67 -9.15 2.33 -1.05
CA ALA A 67 -7.72 2.14 -0.83
C ALA A 67 -7.42 1.51 0.54
N LYS A 68 -8.14 1.94 1.59
CA LYS A 68 -7.99 1.34 2.92
C LYS A 68 -8.46 -0.12 2.95
N GLN A 69 -9.61 -0.42 2.35
CA GLN A 69 -10.12 -1.79 2.24
C GLN A 69 -9.12 -2.71 1.52
N LEU A 70 -8.62 -2.27 0.37
CA LEU A 70 -7.60 -3.02 -0.38
C LEU A 70 -6.31 -3.21 0.44
N GLN A 71 -5.88 -2.21 1.20
CA GLN A 71 -4.71 -2.34 2.06
C GLN A 71 -4.95 -3.36 3.18
N THR A 72 -6.12 -3.34 3.83
CA THR A 72 -6.49 -4.33 4.85
C THR A 72 -6.54 -5.75 4.29
N GLU A 73 -7.08 -5.94 3.08
CA GLU A 73 -7.09 -7.25 2.40
C GLU A 73 -5.67 -7.77 2.15
N LYS A 74 -4.78 -6.90 1.66
CA LYS A 74 -3.37 -7.24 1.43
C LYS A 74 -2.65 -7.63 2.71
N LEU A 75 -2.82 -6.84 3.78
CA LEU A 75 -2.22 -7.12 5.10
C LEU A 75 -2.76 -8.41 5.70
N THR A 76 -4.06 -8.68 5.56
CA THR A 76 -4.69 -9.93 6.00
C THR A 76 -4.11 -11.13 5.24
N THR A 77 -3.90 -10.98 3.93
CA THR A 77 -3.31 -12.02 3.09
C THR A 77 -1.86 -12.31 3.50
N ALA A 78 -1.05 -11.26 3.67
CA ALA A 78 0.33 -11.38 4.12
C ALA A 78 0.44 -12.02 5.51
N ALA A 79 -0.37 -11.56 6.47
CA ALA A 79 -0.40 -12.12 7.82
C ALA A 79 -0.77 -13.60 7.83
N SER A 80 -1.74 -14.01 7.01
CA SER A 80 -2.11 -15.43 6.84
C SER A 80 -0.96 -16.26 6.27
N GLN A 81 -0.29 -15.77 5.23
CA GLN A 81 0.87 -16.46 4.64
C GLN A 81 2.02 -16.61 5.64
N TYR A 82 2.31 -15.57 6.42
CA TYR A 82 3.34 -15.62 7.47
C TYR A 82 2.96 -16.58 8.60
N GLN A 83 1.68 -16.60 9.00
CA GLN A 83 1.20 -17.54 10.00
C GLN A 83 1.36 -18.99 9.53
N ASP A 84 1.08 -19.27 8.25
CA ASP A 84 1.28 -20.60 7.68
C ASP A 84 2.78 -20.97 7.61
N ALA A 85 3.64 -20.02 7.25
CA ALA A 85 5.10 -20.22 7.27
C ALA A 85 5.64 -20.55 8.67
N LEU A 86 5.09 -19.92 9.71
CA LEU A 86 5.47 -20.17 11.11
C LEU A 86 5.01 -21.54 11.62
N LYS A 87 3.93 -22.12 11.08
CA LYS A 87 3.47 -23.47 11.44
C LYS A 87 4.42 -24.56 10.92
N ASN A 88 4.95 -24.36 9.71
CA ASN A 88 5.85 -25.31 9.04
C ASN A 88 7.18 -24.66 8.61
N PRO A 89 8.03 -24.16 9.52
CA PRO A 89 9.26 -23.47 9.14
C PRO A 89 10.18 -24.33 8.26
N SER A 90 10.23 -25.63 8.51
CA SER A 90 11.08 -26.60 7.78
C SER A 90 10.80 -26.69 6.27
N GLU A 91 9.66 -26.18 5.78
CA GLU A 91 9.39 -26.11 4.34
C GLU A 91 10.21 -25.02 3.62
N TYR A 92 10.66 -24.01 4.36
CA TYR A 92 11.30 -22.82 3.81
C TYR A 92 12.79 -22.76 4.11
N VAL A 93 13.21 -23.41 5.20
CA VAL A 93 14.54 -23.27 5.76
C VAL A 93 15.15 -24.65 6.02
N SER A 94 16.35 -24.85 5.48
CA SER A 94 17.17 -26.05 5.71
C SER A 94 18.33 -25.65 6.61
N HIS A 95 18.66 -26.52 7.56
CA HIS A 95 19.57 -26.18 8.65
C HIS A 95 20.60 -27.29 8.79
N ASP A 96 21.87 -26.91 8.84
CA ASP A 96 22.96 -27.86 9.06
C ASP A 96 23.19 -28.15 10.56
N PHE A 97 22.56 -27.37 11.44
CA PHE A 97 22.71 -27.44 12.89
C PHE A 97 21.37 -27.66 13.60
N ALA A 98 21.42 -28.22 14.82
CA ALA A 98 20.24 -28.38 15.65
C ALA A 98 19.67 -27.02 16.09
N VAL A 99 18.42 -26.77 15.71
CA VAL A 99 17.69 -25.54 16.05
C VAL A 99 17.35 -25.54 17.54
N THR A 100 17.72 -24.46 18.25
CA THR A 100 17.41 -24.28 19.67
C THR A 100 16.16 -23.44 19.87
N LYS A 101 15.89 -22.48 18.97
CA LYS A 101 14.72 -21.61 19.03
C LYS A 101 14.41 -21.02 17.66
N ILE A 102 13.12 -20.86 17.38
CA ILE A 102 12.62 -20.07 16.25
C ILE A 102 11.83 -18.91 16.84
N SER A 103 12.11 -17.71 16.36
CA SER A 103 11.37 -16.50 16.71
C SER A 103 11.13 -15.66 15.47
N TYR A 104 10.23 -14.69 15.54
CA TYR A 104 9.95 -13.83 14.41
C TYR A 104 9.69 -12.38 14.80
N ALA A 105 9.86 -11.49 13.83
CA ALA A 105 9.49 -10.08 13.92
C ALA A 105 8.85 -9.65 12.60
N VAL A 106 8.14 -8.52 12.62
CA VAL A 106 7.56 -7.90 11.41
C VAL A 106 8.07 -6.47 11.26
N ILE A 107 8.55 -6.13 10.08
CA ILE A 107 9.07 -4.79 9.78
C ILE A 107 8.96 -4.48 8.30
N ASP A 108 8.51 -3.26 7.97
CA ASP A 108 8.45 -2.74 6.60
C ASP A 108 9.87 -2.36 6.14
N ILE A 109 10.56 -3.31 5.52
CA ILE A 109 11.87 -3.15 4.88
C ILE A 109 11.70 -2.52 3.51
N THR A 110 10.74 -2.98 2.70
CA THR A 110 10.64 -2.56 1.29
C THR A 110 9.96 -1.21 1.11
N GLY A 111 9.24 -0.72 2.12
CA GLY A 111 8.56 0.57 2.15
C GLY A 111 7.20 0.56 1.46
N ASP A 112 6.68 -0.62 1.11
CA ASP A 112 5.43 -0.79 0.37
C ASP A 112 4.18 -0.86 1.26
N LYS A 113 4.37 -0.70 2.58
CA LYS A 113 3.34 -0.78 3.62
C LYS A 113 2.80 -2.18 3.87
N ILE A 114 3.47 -3.22 3.36
CA ILE A 114 3.25 -4.62 3.74
C ILE A 114 4.52 -5.08 4.46
N PRO A 115 4.52 -5.09 5.81
CA PRO A 115 5.71 -5.47 6.57
C PRO A 115 6.22 -6.86 6.20
N GLU A 116 7.53 -6.99 6.00
CA GLU A 116 8.18 -8.29 5.88
C GLU A 116 8.28 -9.00 7.23
N MET A 117 8.15 -10.32 7.24
CA MET A 117 8.45 -11.15 8.40
C MET A 117 9.92 -11.57 8.40
N LEU A 118 10.63 -11.28 9.48
CA LEU A 118 11.96 -11.80 9.75
C LEU A 118 11.81 -13.03 10.64
N MET A 119 12.13 -14.20 10.11
CA MET A 119 12.23 -15.43 10.89
C MET A 119 13.67 -15.59 11.35
N LYS A 120 13.88 -15.58 12.67
CA LYS A 120 15.18 -15.81 13.31
C LYS A 120 15.25 -17.23 13.83
N ILE A 121 16.31 -17.91 13.44
CA ILE A 121 16.57 -19.30 13.79
C ILE A 121 17.87 -19.34 14.57
N GLU A 122 17.76 -19.75 15.82
CA GLU A 122 18.86 -19.78 16.77
C GLU A 122 19.42 -21.20 16.88
N TYR A 123 20.73 -21.28 17.09
CA TYR A 123 21.48 -22.53 17.21
C TYR A 123 22.35 -22.47 18.46
N GLU A 124 22.76 -23.63 18.98
CA GLU A 124 23.59 -23.69 20.20
C GLU A 124 25.03 -23.20 19.97
N LYS A 125 25.61 -23.49 18.80
CA LYS A 125 27.05 -23.30 18.51
C LYS A 125 27.35 -22.51 17.24
N ALA A 126 26.31 -22.00 16.57
CA ALA A 126 26.42 -21.29 15.31
C ALA A 126 25.71 -19.93 15.40
N MET A 127 26.05 -19.02 14.49
CA MET A 127 25.33 -17.76 14.33
C MET A 127 23.87 -18.05 14.00
N SER A 128 22.96 -17.22 14.51
CA SER A 128 21.56 -17.28 14.12
C SER A 128 21.40 -16.94 12.64
N GLU A 129 20.45 -17.59 12.00
CA GLU A 129 20.05 -17.31 10.62
C GLU A 129 18.76 -16.48 10.62
N ILE A 130 18.74 -15.46 9.78
CA ILE A 130 17.59 -14.57 9.60
C ILE A 130 17.11 -14.69 8.15
N TYR A 131 15.94 -15.29 7.98
CA TYR A 131 15.25 -15.38 6.70
C TYR A 131 14.19 -14.30 6.61
N ILE A 132 14.11 -13.62 5.46
CA ILE A 132 13.14 -12.54 5.24
C ILE A 132 12.05 -13.06 4.30
N PHE A 133 10.82 -13.02 4.79
CA PHE A 133 9.61 -13.41 4.08
C PHE A 133 8.88 -12.14 3.61
N SER A 134 8.68 -12.01 2.30
CA SER A 134 8.01 -10.86 1.67
C SER A 134 6.77 -11.30 0.92
N SER A 135 5.62 -10.69 1.23
CA SER A 135 4.35 -10.87 0.53
C SER A 135 4.02 -9.63 -0.30
N LEU A 136 3.33 -9.78 -1.43
CA LEU A 136 2.74 -8.66 -2.19
C LEU A 136 1.24 -8.48 -1.89
N GLY A 137 0.72 -9.19 -0.87
CA GLY A 137 -0.66 -9.15 -0.41
C GLY A 137 -1.64 -9.91 -1.31
N LYS A 138 -1.18 -10.93 -2.04
CA LYS A 138 -1.99 -11.83 -2.88
C LYS A 138 -1.69 -13.28 -2.55
N GLN A 139 -2.69 -14.16 -2.64
CA GLN A 139 -2.47 -15.58 -2.33
C GLN A 139 -1.35 -16.18 -3.20
N GLY A 140 -0.42 -16.88 -2.55
CA GLY A 140 0.70 -17.58 -3.22
C GLY A 140 1.86 -16.68 -3.70
N ASP A 141 1.89 -15.40 -3.35
CA ASP A 141 2.95 -14.46 -3.77
C ASP A 141 4.11 -14.30 -2.78
N MET A 142 4.08 -15.02 -1.66
CA MET A 142 5.10 -14.91 -0.63
C MET A 142 6.42 -15.46 -1.16
N THR A 143 7.48 -14.69 -0.97
CA THR A 143 8.86 -15.06 -1.28
C THR A 143 9.69 -15.10 0.00
N VAL A 144 10.75 -15.91 -0.02
CA VAL A 144 11.71 -16.03 1.08
C VAL A 144 13.09 -15.75 0.53
N THR A 145 13.96 -15.11 1.32
CA THR A 145 15.35 -14.91 0.94
C THR A 145 16.05 -16.23 0.64
N ASP A 146 16.69 -16.30 -0.53
CA ASP A 146 17.50 -17.43 -0.98
C ASP A 146 18.68 -17.77 -0.06
N LYS A 147 19.16 -16.77 0.68
CA LYS A 147 20.20 -16.91 1.69
C LYS A 147 19.83 -16.13 2.95
N PRO A 148 20.13 -16.63 4.14
CA PRO A 148 19.88 -15.89 5.36
C PRO A 148 20.88 -14.74 5.52
N LEU A 149 20.49 -13.75 6.32
CA LEU A 149 21.45 -12.91 7.03
C LEU A 149 21.91 -13.63 8.30
N TYR A 150 23.10 -13.30 8.80
CA TYR A 150 23.64 -13.91 10.01
C TYR A 150 23.69 -12.91 11.17
N GLU A 151 23.39 -13.39 12.37
CA GLU A 151 23.44 -12.62 13.60
C GLU A 151 24.07 -13.43 14.74
N GLY A 152 24.93 -12.79 15.53
CA GLY A 152 25.48 -13.34 16.76
C GLY A 152 26.90 -13.83 16.57
N HIS A 153 27.28 -14.83 17.36
CA HIS A 153 28.65 -15.27 17.51
C HIS A 153 28.77 -16.76 17.20
N ALA A 154 29.72 -17.14 16.36
CA ALA A 154 30.02 -18.54 16.09
C ALA A 154 31.06 -19.07 17.08
N THR A 155 30.73 -20.17 17.78
CA THR A 155 31.68 -20.82 18.69
C THR A 155 32.89 -21.40 17.95
N ILE A 156 32.70 -21.82 16.70
CA ILE A 156 33.78 -22.30 15.81
C ILE A 156 34.23 -21.14 14.94
N GLY A 157 35.53 -20.82 14.98
CA GLY A 157 36.10 -19.68 14.25
C GLY A 157 36.04 -18.35 15.01
N ASP A 158 35.23 -18.25 16.09
CA ASP A 158 35.12 -17.08 16.98
C ASP A 158 34.63 -15.80 16.25
N ASP A 159 34.11 -15.95 15.03
CA ASP A 159 33.61 -14.86 14.22
C ASP A 159 32.28 -14.34 14.78
N THR A 160 32.05 -13.03 14.65
CA THR A 160 30.80 -12.39 15.04
C THR A 160 30.16 -11.75 13.82
N THR A 161 28.84 -11.84 13.70
CA THR A 161 28.06 -11.14 12.68
C THR A 161 26.93 -10.36 13.31
N GLY A 162 26.51 -9.30 12.62
CA GLY A 162 25.30 -8.58 13.00
C GLY A 162 24.67 -7.98 11.76
N PHE A 163 23.35 -7.97 11.71
CA PHE A 163 22.63 -7.28 10.66
C PHE A 163 21.98 -6.00 11.17
N GLN A 164 21.66 -5.11 10.24
CA GLN A 164 20.97 -3.85 10.49
C GLN A 164 19.99 -3.58 9.36
N ILE A 165 18.89 -2.91 9.70
CA ILE A 165 17.87 -2.49 8.73
C ILE A 165 18.00 -0.98 8.58
N GLY A 166 18.08 -0.50 7.35
CA GLY A 166 18.16 0.93 7.08
C GLY A 166 16.89 1.66 7.55
N LYS A 167 17.05 2.92 7.94
CA LYS A 167 15.89 3.79 8.23
C LYS A 167 15.12 4.17 6.97
N GLU A 168 15.78 4.07 5.81
CA GLU A 168 15.17 4.19 4.50
C GLU A 168 14.83 2.81 3.93
N PRO A 169 13.78 2.70 3.10
CA PRO A 169 13.39 1.43 2.50
C PRO A 169 14.50 0.76 1.69
N ASN A 170 14.43 -0.56 1.60
CA ASN A 170 15.26 -1.43 0.76
C ASN A 170 16.75 -1.41 1.11
N LYS A 171 17.11 -1.09 2.35
CA LYS A 171 18.49 -1.09 2.83
C LYS A 171 18.64 -2.09 3.95
N LEU A 172 19.51 -3.09 3.74
CA LEU A 172 19.94 -4.06 4.73
C LEU A 172 21.46 -4.04 4.79
N LEU A 173 22.04 -4.19 5.97
CA LEU A 173 23.48 -4.24 6.15
C LEU A 173 23.83 -5.49 6.95
N GLN A 174 24.83 -6.24 6.51
CA GLN A 174 25.46 -7.29 7.29
C GLN A 174 26.90 -6.89 7.61
N ASN A 175 27.26 -6.94 8.88
CA ASN A 175 28.59 -6.70 9.37
C ASN A 175 29.20 -8.03 9.81
N GLU A 176 30.38 -8.32 9.29
CA GLU A 176 31.20 -9.49 9.61
C GLU A 176 32.43 -9.01 10.37
N TYR A 177 32.61 -9.56 11.57
CA TYR A 177 33.70 -9.26 12.50
C TYR A 177 34.54 -10.52 12.70
N PRO A 178 35.52 -10.79 11.83
CA PRO A 178 36.36 -11.96 11.97
C PRO A 178 37.21 -11.86 13.25
N SER A 179 37.31 -12.95 14.00
CA SER A 179 38.02 -12.99 15.29
C SER A 179 39.49 -12.57 15.15
N ASN A 180 40.17 -13.14 14.16
CA ASN A 180 41.60 -12.97 13.92
C ASN A 180 41.92 -11.81 12.97
N SER A 181 40.98 -10.87 12.76
CA SER A 181 41.20 -9.71 11.90
C SER A 181 41.08 -8.38 12.65
N GLN A 182 41.87 -7.41 12.22
CA GLN A 182 41.69 -6.00 12.60
C GLN A 182 40.71 -5.26 11.69
N THR A 183 40.14 -5.95 10.70
CA THR A 183 39.18 -5.39 9.76
C THR A 183 37.77 -5.91 10.01
N ILE A 184 36.79 -5.09 9.63
CA ILE A 184 35.37 -5.43 9.54
C ILE A 184 34.99 -5.42 8.06
N THR A 185 34.17 -6.38 7.65
CA THR A 185 33.54 -6.36 6.33
C THR A 185 32.06 -6.05 6.50
N SER A 186 31.59 -4.98 5.87
CA SER A 186 30.19 -4.59 5.86
C SER A 186 29.64 -4.73 4.45
N THR A 187 28.56 -5.48 4.30
CA THR A 187 27.90 -5.71 3.00
C THR A 187 26.49 -5.16 3.03
N MET A 188 26.20 -4.18 2.17
CA MET A 188 24.87 -3.64 1.99
C MET A 188 24.11 -4.44 0.93
N TYR A 189 22.89 -4.83 1.26
CA TYR A 189 21.97 -5.54 0.41
C TYR A 189 20.71 -4.71 0.16
N LYS A 190 20.12 -4.95 -1.01
CA LYS A 190 18.74 -4.62 -1.33
C LYS A 190 17.94 -5.91 -1.39
N LEU A 191 16.81 -5.94 -0.70
CA LEU A 191 15.83 -7.00 -0.86
C LEU A 191 15.05 -6.80 -2.16
N SER A 192 14.90 -7.85 -2.96
CA SER A 192 14.13 -7.82 -4.20
C SER A 192 13.66 -9.22 -4.57
N ASN A 193 12.35 -9.48 -4.51
CA ASN A 193 11.74 -10.75 -4.93
C ASN A 193 12.42 -11.99 -4.31
N GLY A 194 12.52 -12.02 -2.97
CA GLY A 194 13.19 -13.11 -2.24
C GLY A 194 14.71 -13.19 -2.46
N LYS A 195 15.36 -12.13 -2.96
CA LYS A 195 16.83 -12.13 -3.15
C LYS A 195 17.49 -10.98 -2.41
N LEU A 196 18.60 -11.29 -1.75
CA LEU A 196 19.50 -10.30 -1.18
C LEU A 196 20.54 -9.87 -2.23
N ILE A 197 20.25 -8.77 -2.94
CA ILE A 197 21.11 -8.25 -3.99
C ILE A 197 22.18 -7.35 -3.35
N ARG A 198 23.44 -7.80 -3.35
CA ARG A 198 24.56 -6.98 -2.91
C ARG A 198 24.62 -5.68 -3.71
N LYS A 199 24.64 -4.55 -3.01
CA LYS A 199 24.76 -3.21 -3.60
C LYS A 199 26.14 -2.62 -3.42
N GLN A 200 26.71 -2.81 -2.23
CA GLN A 200 28.02 -2.29 -1.91
C GLN A 200 28.65 -3.13 -0.81
N GLN A 201 29.97 -3.14 -0.76
CA GLN A 201 30.75 -3.80 0.28
C GLN A 201 31.91 -2.88 0.67
N TRP A 202 32.18 -2.82 1.96
CA TRP A 202 33.31 -2.09 2.52
C TRP A 202 34.11 -3.02 3.41
N THR A 203 35.44 -2.91 3.33
CA THR A 203 36.35 -3.51 4.30
C THR A 203 37.19 -2.40 4.90
N TYR A 204 37.17 -2.28 6.22
CA TYR A 204 37.81 -1.17 6.93
C TYR A 204 38.36 -1.63 8.28
N ILE A 205 39.30 -0.87 8.83
CA ILE A 205 39.90 -1.15 10.14
C ILE A 205 38.84 -0.93 11.24
N LYS A 206 38.83 -1.78 12.27
CA LYS A 206 37.96 -1.62 13.45
C LYS A 206 37.98 -0.16 13.94
N ASN A 207 36.80 0.36 14.28
CA ASN A 207 36.55 1.75 14.69
C ASN A 207 36.77 2.84 13.62
N HIS A 208 37.07 2.48 12.36
CA HIS A 208 37.24 3.43 11.26
C HIS A 208 36.16 3.20 10.17
N ALA A 209 34.90 3.09 10.59
CA ALA A 209 33.79 2.88 9.68
C ALA A 209 33.63 4.07 8.71
N PRO A 210 33.45 3.82 7.40
CA PRO A 210 33.18 4.88 6.44
C PRO A 210 31.84 5.57 6.73
N GLU A 211 31.72 6.83 6.35
CA GLU A 211 30.56 7.69 6.66
C GLU A 211 29.19 7.08 6.30
N PRO A 212 29.00 6.36 5.16
CA PRO A 212 27.72 5.69 4.86
C PRO A 212 27.28 4.61 5.87
N LEU A 213 28.21 4.11 6.69
CA LEU A 213 27.95 3.13 7.75
C LEU A 213 27.75 3.78 9.13
N SER A 214 27.65 5.11 9.17
CA SER A 214 27.33 5.84 10.39
C SER A 214 25.98 5.39 10.98
N SER A 215 25.94 5.22 12.30
CA SER A 215 24.81 4.61 13.03
C SER A 215 23.49 5.37 12.90
N ASN A 216 23.51 6.63 12.48
CA ASN A 216 22.32 7.44 12.24
C ASN A 216 21.48 6.93 11.04
N HIS A 217 22.03 6.13 10.12
CA HIS A 217 21.32 5.59 8.95
C HIS A 217 20.64 4.24 9.20
N TRP A 218 20.98 3.58 10.29
CA TRP A 218 20.67 2.17 10.52
C TRP A 218 19.91 1.98 11.83
N ARG A 219 19.00 0.99 11.85
CA ARG A 219 18.39 0.43 13.05
C ARG A 219 19.13 -0.84 13.41
N LEU A 220 19.52 -0.99 14.67
CA LEU A 220 20.24 -2.17 15.13
C LEU A 220 19.29 -3.37 15.20
N ALA A 221 19.79 -4.59 14.92
CA ALA A 221 19.00 -5.80 15.12
C ALA A 221 18.47 -5.94 16.56
N SER A 222 19.23 -5.45 17.55
CA SER A 222 18.81 -5.44 18.96
C SER A 222 17.61 -4.53 19.27
N GLU A 223 17.26 -3.61 18.37
CA GLU A 223 16.04 -2.79 18.47
C GLU A 223 14.82 -3.51 17.90
N ILE A 224 15.02 -4.64 17.21
CA ILE A 224 13.95 -5.46 16.64
C ILE A 224 13.46 -6.42 17.72
N LYS A 225 12.19 -6.29 18.11
CA LYS A 225 11.56 -7.19 19.06
C LYS A 225 11.15 -8.48 18.35
N PHE A 226 11.91 -9.54 18.57
CA PHE A 226 11.53 -10.90 18.17
C PHE A 226 10.62 -11.54 19.23
N VAL A 227 9.54 -12.17 18.77
CA VAL A 227 8.58 -12.91 19.60
C VAL A 227 8.58 -14.39 19.22
N ASP A 228 8.05 -15.24 20.10
CA ASP A 228 7.91 -16.68 19.86
C ASP A 228 6.93 -16.95 18.71
N THR A 229 7.10 -18.05 17.97
CA THR A 229 6.21 -18.40 16.85
C THR A 229 4.76 -18.65 17.27
N ASN A 230 4.51 -18.95 18.56
CA ASN A 230 3.15 -19.12 19.10
C ASN A 230 2.48 -17.78 19.47
N ASP A 231 3.23 -16.68 19.56
CA ASP A 231 2.69 -15.34 19.80
C ASP A 231 2.25 -14.74 18.46
N THR A 232 0.94 -14.60 18.23
CA THR A 232 0.40 -14.04 16.97
C THR A 232 0.21 -12.53 17.02
N SER A 233 0.55 -11.86 18.13
CA SER A 233 0.21 -10.45 18.34
C SER A 233 0.74 -9.52 17.25
N LEU A 234 1.97 -9.75 16.77
CA LEU A 234 2.56 -8.94 15.70
C LEU A 234 1.80 -9.08 14.38
N LEU A 235 1.33 -10.28 14.04
CA LEU A 235 0.54 -10.54 12.83
C LEU A 235 -0.88 -9.96 12.97
N ASP A 236 -1.48 -10.07 14.16
CA ASP A 236 -2.79 -9.47 14.44
C ASP A 236 -2.75 -7.94 14.34
N ASP A 237 -1.66 -7.33 14.82
CA ASP A 237 -1.45 -5.88 14.78
C ASP A 237 -1.13 -5.35 13.38
N MET A 238 -0.61 -6.18 12.48
CA MET A 238 -0.49 -5.80 11.06
C MET A 238 -1.85 -5.49 10.44
N VAL A 239 -2.92 -6.17 10.83
CA VAL A 239 -4.26 -6.05 10.21
C VAL A 239 -5.11 -4.95 10.87
N LYS A 240 -4.87 -4.66 12.15
CA LYS A 240 -5.66 -3.70 12.94
C LYS A 240 -5.35 -2.22 12.62
N ASN A 241 -4.21 -1.94 12.01
CA ASN A 241 -3.75 -0.58 11.66
C ASN A 241 -4.20 -0.16 10.26
#